data_AF-A0A3B9JBX5-F1
#
_entry.id   AF-A0A3B9JBX5-F1
#
_cell.length_a   1.000
_cell.length_b   1.000
_cell.length_c   1.000
_cell.angle_alpha   90.00
_cell.angle_beta   90.00
_cell.angle_gamma   90.00
#
_symmetry.space_group_name_H-M   'P 1'
#
loop_
_entity.id
_entity.type
_entity.pdbx_description
1 polymer ?
#
loop_
_entity_poly.entity_id
_entity_poly.type
_entity_poly.pdbx_seq_one_letter_code
_entity_poly.pdbx_strand_id
1 'polypeptide(L)'
;MQQAIALSNPNLISATTESDPILRFSDSKSARASVFGPEPAHDWCYHFAKAELARQRSDWDEISRLDARAAQLGLSPADPLEWIPFIEAGASRGEFDLSAARTRQAVAERPFLRKAFCAAWNRAGQRQPLPAGLLEELGCQ
;
A
#
# COMPACT_ATOMS: atom_id res chain seq x y z
N MET A 1 -21.46 -20.49 20.88
CA MET A 1 -20.22 -20.15 20.15
C MET A 1 -20.35 -20.69 18.74
N GLN A 2 -20.49 -19.84 17.73
CA GLN A 2 -20.43 -20.27 16.32
C GLN A 2 -18.96 -20.51 15.97
N GLN A 3 -18.64 -21.73 15.54
CA GLN A 3 -17.32 -22.08 15.04
C GLN A 3 -17.09 -21.42 13.68
N ALA A 4 -15.87 -20.94 13.45
CA ALA A 4 -15.47 -20.38 12.15
C ALA A 4 -15.55 -21.46 11.07
N ILE A 5 -16.19 -21.14 9.94
CA ILE A 5 -16.19 -21.99 8.75
C ILE A 5 -14.82 -21.88 8.10
N ALA A 6 -14.14 -23.01 7.88
CA ALA A 6 -12.94 -23.07 7.07
C ALA A 6 -13.33 -22.87 5.59
N LEU A 7 -13.26 -21.61 5.12
CA LEU A 7 -13.64 -21.24 3.74
C LEU A 7 -12.60 -21.67 2.69
N SER A 8 -11.43 -22.14 3.12
CA SER A 8 -10.35 -22.54 2.22
C SER A 8 -10.01 -24.02 2.43
N ASN A 9 -9.81 -24.75 1.32
CA ASN A 9 -9.27 -26.10 1.32
C ASN A 9 -7.81 -26.07 0.85
N PRO A 10 -6.84 -25.85 1.77
CA PRO A 10 -5.42 -25.75 1.41
C PRO A 10 -4.86 -27.03 0.77
N ASN A 11 -5.53 -28.18 0.93
CA ASN A 11 -5.13 -29.43 0.30
C ASN A 11 -5.36 -29.46 -1.23
N LEU A 12 -6.06 -28.46 -1.79
CA LEU A 12 -6.17 -28.26 -3.24
C LEU A 12 -4.99 -27.46 -3.83
N ILE A 13 -4.16 -26.88 -2.97
CA ILE A 13 -2.91 -26.25 -3.37
C ILE A 13 -1.87 -27.37 -3.43
N SER A 14 -1.80 -28.06 -4.57
CA SER A 14 -0.69 -28.98 -4.84
C SER A 14 0.62 -28.19 -4.79
N ALA A 15 1.58 -28.65 -3.99
CA ALA A 15 2.92 -28.09 -4.01
C ALA A 15 3.50 -28.28 -5.41
N THR A 16 3.54 -27.20 -6.18
CA THR A 16 4.19 -27.19 -7.47
C THR A 16 5.70 -27.27 -7.24
N THR A 17 6.34 -28.23 -7.89
CA THR A 17 7.78 -28.45 -7.78
C THR A 17 8.49 -27.72 -8.92
N GLU A 18 9.78 -27.40 -8.81
CA GLU A 18 10.53 -26.72 -9.89
C GLU A 18 10.49 -27.46 -11.24
N SER A 19 10.13 -28.76 -11.22
CA SER A 19 9.91 -29.60 -12.38
C SER A 19 8.56 -29.43 -13.08
N ASP A 20 7.64 -28.61 -12.54
CA ASP A 20 6.29 -28.45 -13.07
C ASP A 20 6.28 -27.56 -14.33
N PRO A 21 5.95 -28.08 -15.54
CA PRO A 21 6.11 -27.35 -16.80
C PRO A 21 5.26 -26.07 -16.90
N ILE A 22 4.17 -26.01 -16.14
CA ILE A 22 3.21 -24.90 -16.16
C ILE A 22 3.73 -23.67 -15.38
N LEU A 23 4.76 -23.85 -14.54
CA LEU A 23 5.38 -22.76 -13.76
C LEU A 23 6.75 -22.33 -14.29
N ARG A 24 7.16 -22.78 -15.47
CA ARG A 24 8.46 -22.39 -16.03
C ARG A 24 8.37 -21.01 -16.69
N PHE A 25 8.01 -19.99 -15.91
CA PHE A 25 8.24 -18.60 -16.27
C PHE A 25 9.74 -18.34 -16.18
N SER A 26 10.40 -18.24 -17.33
CA SER A 26 11.78 -17.77 -17.37
C SER A 26 11.83 -16.38 -16.70
N ASP A 27 12.73 -16.21 -15.74
CA ASP A 27 12.92 -14.93 -15.06
C ASP A 27 13.51 -13.82 -15.94
N SER A 28 13.72 -14.11 -17.23
CA SER A 28 14.12 -13.09 -18.19
C SER A 28 12.98 -12.10 -18.42
N LYS A 29 13.29 -10.80 -18.42
CA LYS A 29 12.35 -9.73 -18.83
C LYS A 29 11.73 -10.03 -20.20
N SER A 30 12.50 -10.61 -21.11
CA SER A 30 12.05 -10.99 -22.45
C SER A 30 10.94 -12.03 -22.45
N ALA A 31 11.02 -13.07 -21.63
CA ALA A 31 10.01 -14.13 -21.58
C ALA A 31 8.68 -13.66 -20.95
N ARG A 32 8.75 -12.72 -19.99
CA ARG A 32 7.54 -12.08 -19.45
C ARG A 32 6.89 -11.17 -20.48
N ALA A 33 7.70 -10.39 -21.21
CA ALA A 33 7.18 -9.48 -22.23
C ALA A 33 6.47 -10.21 -23.39
N SER A 34 6.89 -11.43 -23.74
CA SER A 34 6.17 -12.23 -24.76
C SER A 34 4.79 -12.70 -24.32
N VAL A 35 4.53 -12.79 -23.01
CA VAL A 35 3.24 -13.25 -22.47
C VAL A 35 2.37 -12.07 -22.05
N PHE A 36 2.94 -11.09 -21.33
CA PHE A 36 2.21 -9.97 -20.72
C PHE A 36 2.31 -8.66 -21.53
N GLY A 37 3.13 -8.63 -22.58
CA GLY A 37 3.48 -7.40 -23.28
C GLY A 37 4.55 -6.57 -22.56
N PRO A 38 4.94 -5.42 -23.11
CA PRO A 38 5.89 -4.52 -22.46
C PRO A 38 5.32 -3.98 -21.16
N GLU A 39 6.21 -3.62 -20.23
CA GLU A 39 5.81 -2.95 -19.00
C GLU A 39 5.14 -1.59 -19.34
N PRO A 40 3.99 -1.25 -18.73
CA PRO A 40 3.36 0.05 -18.88
C PRO A 40 4.28 1.20 -18.44
N ALA A 41 3.92 2.43 -18.82
CA ALA A 41 4.58 3.63 -18.32
C ALA A 41 4.52 3.69 -16.78
N HIS A 42 5.60 4.21 -16.17
CA HIS A 42 5.72 4.33 -14.72
C HIS A 42 4.97 5.56 -14.19
N ASP A 43 3.66 5.58 -14.41
CA ASP A 43 2.76 6.62 -13.90
C ASP A 43 2.40 6.37 -12.44
N TRP A 44 1.36 7.04 -11.94
CA TRP A 44 0.92 6.93 -10.55
C TRP A 44 0.69 5.46 -10.13
N CYS A 45 -0.01 4.67 -10.95
CA CYS A 45 -0.30 3.26 -10.65
C CYS A 45 0.95 2.43 -10.37
N TYR A 46 2.05 2.70 -11.06
CA TYR A 46 3.33 2.03 -10.80
C TYR A 46 3.85 2.36 -9.40
N HIS A 47 3.85 3.65 -9.03
CA HIS A 47 4.35 4.13 -7.75
C HIS A 47 3.47 3.63 -6.59
N PHE A 48 2.15 3.69 -6.74
CA PHE A 48 1.21 3.14 -5.76
C PHE A 48 1.38 1.62 -5.59
N ALA A 49 1.45 0.85 -6.67
CA ALA A 49 1.62 -0.60 -6.58
C ALA A 49 2.95 -1.00 -5.92
N LYS A 50 4.03 -0.27 -6.22
CA LYS A 50 5.32 -0.47 -5.54
C LYS A 50 5.27 -0.06 -4.08
N ALA A 51 4.56 1.02 -3.74
CA ALA A 51 4.39 1.47 -2.36
C ALA A 51 3.57 0.48 -1.53
N GLU A 52 2.49 -0.09 -2.08
CA GLU A 52 1.72 -1.15 -1.42
C GLU A 52 2.56 -2.42 -1.21
N LEU A 53 3.39 -2.81 -2.19
CA LEU A 53 4.32 -3.92 -2.02
C LEU A 53 5.34 -3.65 -0.90
N ALA A 54 5.92 -2.45 -0.86
CA ALA A 54 6.83 -2.03 0.20
C ALA A 54 6.13 -2.00 1.57
N ARG A 55 4.87 -1.56 1.62
CA ARG A 55 4.04 -1.54 2.83
C ARG A 55 3.81 -2.94 3.41
N GLN A 56 3.57 -3.94 2.57
CA GLN A 56 3.47 -5.34 3.01
C GLN A 56 4.76 -5.84 3.68
N ARG A 57 5.91 -5.27 3.29
CA ARG A 57 7.23 -5.57 3.86
C ARG A 57 7.63 -4.63 4.99
N SER A 58 6.77 -3.67 5.35
CA SER A 58 7.08 -2.58 6.29
C SER A 58 8.34 -1.79 5.90
N ASP A 59 8.63 -1.68 4.60
CA ASP A 59 9.76 -0.92 4.05
C ASP A 59 9.33 0.54 3.84
N TRP A 60 9.32 1.30 4.94
CA TRP A 60 8.83 2.68 4.95
C TRP A 60 9.74 3.63 4.19
N ASP A 61 11.05 3.38 4.18
CA ASP A 61 12.03 4.15 3.41
C ASP A 61 11.76 4.06 1.90
N GLU A 62 11.47 2.85 1.40
CA GLU A 62 11.15 2.66 -0.01
C GLU A 62 9.86 3.38 -0.40
N ILE A 63 8.83 3.39 0.47
CA ILE A 63 7.60 4.14 0.20
C ILE A 63 7.87 5.64 0.10
N SER A 64 8.66 6.22 1.02
CA SER A 64 9.04 7.63 0.95
C SER A 64 9.85 7.96 -0.29
N ARG A 65 10.72 7.04 -0.75
CA ARG A 65 11.46 7.20 -2.01
C ARG A 65 10.52 7.20 -3.23
N LEU A 66 9.53 6.31 -3.25
CA LEU A 66 8.52 6.24 -4.30
C LEU A 66 7.61 7.47 -4.30
N ASP A 67 7.22 7.95 -3.12
CA ASP A 67 6.43 9.18 -2.95
C ASP A 67 7.15 10.41 -3.51
N ALA A 68 8.42 10.58 -3.10
CA ALA A 68 9.24 11.68 -3.60
C ALA A 68 9.41 11.62 -5.12
N ARG A 69 9.57 10.41 -5.69
CA ARG A 69 9.66 10.23 -7.14
C ARG A 69 8.35 10.57 -7.85
N ALA A 70 7.22 10.12 -7.32
CA ALA A 70 5.89 10.44 -7.87
C ALA A 70 5.63 11.96 -7.83
N ALA A 71 5.96 12.61 -6.71
CA ALA A 71 5.82 14.05 -6.54
C ALA A 71 6.69 14.84 -7.54
N GLN A 72 7.95 14.43 -7.76
CA GLN A 72 8.82 15.04 -8.78
C GLN A 72 8.26 14.95 -10.20
N LEU A 73 7.50 13.90 -10.50
CA LEU A 73 6.85 13.68 -11.78
C LEU A 73 5.47 14.35 -11.88
N GLY A 74 5.02 15.03 -10.81
CA GLY A 74 3.68 15.64 -10.75
C GLY A 74 2.55 14.61 -10.75
N LEU A 75 2.82 13.37 -10.34
CA LEU A 75 1.85 12.29 -10.31
C LEU A 75 1.03 12.34 -9.03
N SER A 76 -0.26 12.04 -9.15
CA SER A 76 -1.22 12.00 -8.05
C SER A 76 -2.24 10.87 -8.27
N PRO A 77 -2.86 10.36 -7.19
CA PRO A 77 -3.87 9.33 -7.32
C PRO A 77 -5.14 9.82 -7.98
N ALA A 78 -5.84 8.88 -8.61
CA ALA A 78 -7.21 9.09 -9.08
C ALA A 78 -8.23 8.79 -7.96
N ASP A 79 -7.89 7.88 -7.03
CA ASP A 79 -8.70 7.58 -5.85
C ASP A 79 -7.94 7.99 -4.59
N PRO A 80 -8.49 8.88 -3.73
CA PRO A 80 -7.83 9.28 -2.50
C PRO A 80 -7.44 8.12 -1.57
N LEU A 81 -8.13 6.97 -1.65
CA LEU A 81 -7.77 5.75 -0.90
C LEU A 81 -6.31 5.33 -1.15
N GLU A 82 -5.78 5.59 -2.35
CA GLU A 82 -4.41 5.25 -2.74
C GLU A 82 -3.35 6.05 -1.99
N TRP A 83 -3.74 7.05 -1.18
CA TRP A 83 -2.84 7.72 -0.26
C TRP A 83 -2.50 6.90 0.99
N ILE A 84 -3.24 5.83 1.31
CA ILE A 84 -3.00 5.00 2.51
C ILE A 84 -1.54 4.57 2.69
N PRO A 85 -0.83 3.99 1.70
CA PRO A 85 0.53 3.51 1.94
C PRO A 85 1.49 4.64 2.26
N PHE A 86 1.31 5.80 1.62
CA PHE A 86 2.13 6.98 1.80
C PHE A 86 1.87 7.67 3.15
N ILE A 87 0.60 7.76 3.56
CA ILE A 87 0.22 8.28 4.89
C ILE A 87 0.75 7.36 6.00
N GLU A 88 0.60 6.04 5.86
CA GLU A 88 1.09 5.08 6.85
C GLU A 88 2.62 5.11 6.96
N ALA A 89 3.33 5.24 5.84
CA ALA A 89 4.78 5.37 5.82
C ALA A 89 5.26 6.66 6.48
N GLY A 90 4.70 7.81 6.09
CA GLY A 90 5.05 9.09 6.69
C GLY A 90 4.81 9.10 8.20
N ALA A 91 3.65 8.60 8.65
CA ALA A 91 3.36 8.44 10.07
C ALA A 91 4.35 7.49 10.78
N SER A 92 4.72 6.36 10.16
CA SER A 92 5.69 5.41 10.72
C SER A 92 7.11 5.98 10.82
N ARG A 93 7.41 7.02 10.04
CA ARG A 93 8.71 7.72 10.02
C ARG A 93 8.75 8.99 10.87
N GLY A 94 7.63 9.36 11.50
CA GLY A 94 7.52 10.63 12.23
C GLY A 94 7.26 11.86 11.35
N GLU A 95 6.99 11.65 10.06
CA GLU A 95 6.68 12.68 9.06
C GLU A 95 5.17 12.98 9.09
N PHE A 96 4.70 13.55 10.20
CA PHE A 96 3.27 13.66 10.51
C PHE A 96 2.53 14.73 9.71
N ASP A 97 3.14 15.89 9.49
CA ASP A 97 2.45 17.07 8.93
C ASP A 97 1.90 16.82 7.53
N LEU A 98 2.75 16.31 6.63
CA LEU A 98 2.35 15.98 5.26
C LEU A 98 1.29 14.87 5.23
N SER A 99 1.48 13.83 6.05
CA SER A 99 0.56 12.71 6.17
C SER A 99 -0.82 13.16 6.68
N ALA A 100 -0.84 14.07 7.65
CA ALA A 100 -2.07 14.64 8.21
C ALA A 100 -2.76 15.55 7.18
N ALA A 101 -2.02 16.39 6.47
CA ALA A 101 -2.55 17.22 5.40
C ALA A 101 -3.23 16.38 4.29
N ARG A 102 -2.56 15.32 3.82
CA ARG A 102 -3.13 14.38 2.83
C ARG A 102 -4.37 13.67 3.36
N THR A 103 -4.34 13.25 4.63
CA THR A 103 -5.51 12.64 5.28
C THR A 103 -6.70 13.61 5.28
N ARG A 104 -6.51 14.87 5.70
CA ARG A 104 -7.56 15.88 5.71
C ARG A 104 -8.12 16.12 4.31
N GLN A 105 -7.25 16.24 3.29
CA GLN A 105 -7.67 16.40 1.89
C GLN A 105 -8.49 15.20 1.39
N ALA A 106 -7.98 13.98 1.59
CA ALA A 106 -8.63 12.75 1.12
C ALA A 106 -9.99 12.53 1.80
N VAL A 107 -10.09 12.84 3.09
CA VAL A 107 -11.35 12.76 3.86
C VAL A 107 -12.32 13.88 3.46
N ALA A 108 -11.83 15.07 3.11
CA ALA A 108 -12.69 16.14 2.59
C ALA A 108 -13.32 15.75 1.24
N GLU A 109 -12.56 15.07 0.38
CA GLU A 109 -13.06 14.56 -0.91
C GLU A 109 -14.00 13.35 -0.76
N ARG A 110 -13.63 12.39 0.10
CA ARG A 110 -14.38 11.14 0.33
C ARG A 110 -14.54 10.88 1.83
N PRO A 111 -15.52 11.48 2.51
CA PRO A 111 -15.67 11.38 3.98
C PRO A 111 -15.79 9.95 4.53
N PHE A 112 -16.30 9.01 3.74
CA PHE A 112 -16.43 7.60 4.16
C PHE A 112 -15.07 6.89 4.29
N LEU A 113 -14.00 7.41 3.67
CA LEU A 113 -12.65 6.84 3.77
C LEU A 113 -11.98 7.08 5.13
N ARG A 114 -12.53 7.96 5.97
CA ARG A 114 -11.94 8.31 7.28
C ARG A 114 -11.56 7.08 8.09
N LYS A 115 -12.44 6.08 8.18
CA LYS A 115 -12.16 4.83 8.91
C LYS A 115 -10.94 4.09 8.38
N ALA A 116 -10.75 4.07 7.06
CA ALA A 116 -9.60 3.42 6.43
C ALA A 116 -8.29 4.16 6.75
N PHE A 117 -8.29 5.49 6.69
CA PHE A 117 -7.13 6.30 7.09
C PHE A 117 -6.82 6.19 8.58
N CYS A 118 -7.84 6.21 9.45
CA CYS A 118 -7.64 6.02 10.88
C CYS A 118 -7.03 4.65 11.20
N ALA A 119 -7.41 3.60 10.46
CA ALA A 119 -6.75 2.31 10.59
C ALA A 119 -5.27 2.37 10.19
N ALA A 120 -4.90 3.17 9.19
CA ALA A 120 -3.50 3.39 8.80
C ALA A 120 -2.70 4.13 9.89
N TRP A 121 -3.25 5.22 10.43
CA TRP A 121 -2.64 5.96 11.53
C TRP A 121 -2.45 5.09 12.78
N ASN A 122 -3.47 4.30 13.15
CA ASN A 122 -3.36 3.39 14.29
C ASN A 122 -2.27 2.32 14.10
N ARG A 123 -2.12 1.77 12.88
CA ARG A 123 -1.02 0.83 12.58
C ARG A 123 0.35 1.49 12.67
N ALA A 124 0.48 2.73 12.18
CA ALA A 124 1.71 3.49 12.33
C ALA A 124 2.01 3.78 13.81
N GLY A 125 1.00 4.13 14.61
CA GLY A 125 1.10 4.41 16.04
C GLY A 125 1.61 3.25 16.90
N GLN A 126 1.44 2.01 16.43
CA GLN A 126 2.02 0.82 17.08
C GLN A 126 3.55 0.75 16.93
N ARG A 127 4.13 1.49 15.97
CA ARG A 127 5.56 1.49 15.65
C ARG A 127 6.25 2.78 16.07
N GLN A 128 5.59 3.91 15.79
CA GLN A 128 6.08 5.25 16.05
C GLN A 128 5.05 5.98 16.92
N PRO A 129 5.42 6.48 18.11
CA PRO A 129 4.52 7.27 18.93
C PRO A 129 3.96 8.45 18.15
N LEU A 130 2.63 8.57 18.14
CA LEU A 130 1.94 9.68 17.48
C LEU A 130 1.93 10.91 18.42
N PRO A 131 1.97 12.13 17.87
CA PRO A 131 1.74 13.34 18.63
C PRO A 131 0.40 13.28 19.38
N ALA A 132 0.39 13.79 20.62
CA ALA A 132 -0.82 13.85 21.43
C ALA A 132 -1.91 14.67 20.71
N GLY A 133 -3.14 14.18 20.71
CA GLY A 133 -4.28 14.85 20.07
C GLY A 133 -4.39 14.66 18.56
N LEU A 134 -3.39 14.04 17.90
CA LEU A 134 -3.37 13.93 16.44
C LEU A 134 -4.53 13.08 15.91
N LEU A 135 -4.85 11.96 16.58
CA LEU A 135 -5.93 11.09 16.15
C LEU A 135 -7.29 11.78 16.30
N GLU A 136 -7.49 12.53 17.39
CA GLU A 136 -8.69 13.31 17.63
C GLU A 136 -8.85 14.41 16.57
N GLU A 137 -7.76 15.11 16.23
CA GLU A 137 -7.74 16.14 15.19
C GLU A 137 -8.13 15.58 13.81
N LEU A 138 -7.67 14.37 13.50
CA LEU A 138 -8.02 13.67 12.25
C LEU A 138 -9.42 13.04 12.27
N GLY A 139 -10.13 13.12 13.41
CA GLY A 139 -11.46 12.54 13.58
C GLY A 139 -11.46 11.01 13.70
N CYS A 140 -10.37 10.43 14.21
CA CYS A 140 -10.22 9.02 14.48
C CYS A 140 -10.75 8.68 15.88
N GLN A 141 -12.07 8.64 15.99
CA GLN A 141 -12.84 8.28 17.19
C GLN A 141 -13.58 6.96 16.97
#